data_AF-A0AAP4C069-F1
#
_entry.id   AF-A0AAP4C069-F1
#
_cell.length_a   1.000
_cell.length_b   1.000
_cell.length_c   1.000
_cell.angle_alpha   90.00
_cell.angle_beta   90.00
_cell.angle_gamma   90.00
#
_symmetry.space_group_name_H-M   'P 1'
#
loop_
_entity.id
_entity.type
_entity.pdbx_description
1 polymer ?
#
loop_
_entity_poly.entity_id
_entity_poly.type
_entity_poly.pdbx_seq_one_letter_code
_entity_poly.pdbx_strand_id
1 'polypeptide(L)'
;MQVHNTAIEGLRIIELDVHGDNRGWFKENWQREKLGEVAPELASFQPVQNNISYNRTGATRGLHAEPWDKLVSVANGKIFGAWCDLREGSATFGEIVTHEVGPETAVFVPRGVANGFQALEETSYSYLVNEHWSPEARYTGINLDAVEWPLEPREVSEKDKHLPALADVTPMPPRKILVTGANGQLGRALKRVLKNAEFCTHAEFDITNPPQRQWKQYEAIINCAAYNDVNGAEDDRAAAWAVNAEAPAKLARIAAENQLTFVHVSSDYIFDGSKDLHTEDEIPSPLSAYGASKAAGETAAQTAPQHYVVRTSWVFGDGPNFIATMRRLAEADKEPKVIHDQRGRPTFAEDLAKGIAHLLRTQPEYGIYNISNSGDTVGRDEMAMSVFIGLGHDPSEVTPVSTEQYREIAGPEAPRPKESTLALDKIEATGFSPQNWRAALALYLALYPSVPGEPSKASEE
;
A
#
# COMPACT_ATOMS: atom_id res chain seq x y z
N MET A 1 -26.82 -0.01 -21.52
CA MET A 1 -25.35 0.12 -21.49
C MET A 1 -24.70 -1.25 -21.39
N GLN A 2 -23.64 -1.50 -22.16
CA GLN A 2 -22.84 -2.75 -22.12
C GLN A 2 -21.35 -2.42 -22.06
N VAL A 3 -20.54 -3.28 -21.43
CA VAL A 3 -19.08 -3.12 -21.33
C VAL A 3 -18.38 -4.35 -21.89
N HIS A 4 -17.43 -4.12 -22.78
CA HIS A 4 -16.69 -5.16 -23.49
C HIS A 4 -15.21 -5.10 -23.13
N ASN A 5 -14.65 -6.27 -22.79
CA ASN A 5 -13.21 -6.45 -22.66
C ASN A 5 -12.54 -6.38 -24.03
N THR A 6 -11.28 -5.96 -24.04
CA THR A 6 -10.43 -5.94 -25.24
C THR A 6 -9.22 -6.83 -25.05
N ALA A 7 -8.35 -6.90 -26.07
CA ALA A 7 -7.07 -7.60 -25.96
C ALA A 7 -6.09 -6.92 -24.99
N ILE A 8 -6.27 -5.63 -24.68
CA ILE A 8 -5.43 -4.90 -23.73
C ILE A 8 -6.08 -4.97 -22.33
N GLU A 9 -5.32 -5.43 -21.34
CA GLU A 9 -5.82 -5.55 -19.97
C GLU A 9 -6.29 -4.20 -19.41
N GLY A 10 -7.53 -4.14 -18.94
CA GLY A 10 -8.16 -2.95 -18.36
C GLY A 10 -8.77 -1.97 -19.37
N LEU A 11 -8.39 -2.04 -20.66
CA LEU A 11 -9.04 -1.24 -21.71
C LEU A 11 -10.46 -1.79 -21.94
N ARG A 12 -11.46 -0.89 -21.92
CA ARG A 12 -12.87 -1.24 -22.09
C ARG A 12 -13.52 -0.44 -23.19
N ILE A 13 -14.31 -1.10 -24.03
CA ILE A 13 -15.26 -0.46 -24.94
C ILE A 13 -16.63 -0.48 -24.26
N ILE A 14 -17.30 0.65 -24.23
CA ILE A 14 -18.55 0.87 -23.49
C ILE A 14 -19.62 1.32 -24.48
N GLU A 15 -20.65 0.51 -24.67
CA GLU A 15 -21.85 0.87 -25.41
C GLU A 15 -22.78 1.69 -24.51
N LEU A 16 -22.91 2.99 -24.78
CA LEU A 16 -23.76 3.92 -24.06
C LEU A 16 -25.19 3.88 -24.57
N ASP A 17 -26.14 4.14 -23.68
CA ASP A 17 -27.54 4.34 -24.07
C ASP A 17 -27.70 5.75 -24.67
N VAL A 18 -28.02 5.82 -25.96
CA VAL A 18 -28.28 7.07 -26.69
C VAL A 18 -29.76 7.14 -27.04
N HIS A 19 -30.43 8.17 -26.53
CA HIS A 19 -31.85 8.39 -26.72
C HIS A 19 -32.10 9.51 -27.72
N GLY A 20 -32.60 9.17 -28.92
CA GLY A 20 -32.93 10.13 -29.97
C GLY A 20 -34.39 10.59 -29.95
N ASP A 21 -34.62 11.86 -30.28
CA ASP A 21 -35.93 12.43 -30.59
C ASP A 21 -35.83 13.47 -31.74
N ASN A 22 -36.91 14.20 -32.02
CA ASN A 22 -36.96 15.20 -33.10
C ASN A 22 -36.08 16.44 -32.86
N ARG A 23 -35.46 16.58 -31.69
CA ARG A 23 -34.54 17.67 -31.31
C ARG A 23 -33.07 17.25 -31.38
N GLY A 24 -32.77 15.97 -31.58
CA GLY A 24 -31.42 15.42 -31.58
C GLY A 24 -31.34 14.14 -30.75
N TRP A 25 -30.26 13.97 -30.00
CA TRP A 25 -30.09 12.84 -29.08
C TRP A 25 -29.50 13.28 -27.74
N PHE A 26 -29.78 12.49 -26.71
CA PHE A 26 -29.26 12.65 -25.35
C PHE A 26 -28.51 11.37 -24.94
N LYS A 27 -27.41 11.53 -24.22
CA LYS A 27 -26.68 10.44 -23.58
C LYS A 27 -26.09 10.87 -22.24
N GLU A 28 -25.98 9.92 -21.33
CA GLU A 28 -25.15 10.09 -20.13
C GLU A 28 -23.72 9.66 -20.46
N ASN A 29 -22.84 10.64 -20.67
CA ASN A 29 -21.46 10.34 -21.07
C ASN A 29 -20.63 9.68 -19.95
N TRP A 30 -20.98 9.99 -18.70
CA TRP A 30 -20.43 9.37 -17.50
C TRP A 30 -21.48 9.41 -16.39
N GLN A 31 -21.77 8.25 -15.82
CA GLN A 31 -22.58 8.10 -14.62
C GLN A 31 -21.91 6.99 -13.79
N ARG A 32 -21.32 7.36 -12.66
CA ARG A 32 -20.46 6.48 -11.84
C ARG A 32 -21.18 5.23 -11.32
N GLU A 33 -22.41 5.37 -10.85
CA GLU A 33 -23.21 4.28 -10.28
C GLU A 33 -23.58 3.25 -11.36
N LYS A 34 -24.16 3.69 -12.48
CA LYS A 34 -24.53 2.84 -13.61
C LYS A 34 -23.32 2.14 -14.21
N LEU A 35 -22.19 2.84 -14.38
CA LEU A 35 -20.97 2.24 -14.92
C LEU A 35 -20.32 1.28 -13.92
N GLY A 36 -20.32 1.62 -12.63
CA GLY A 36 -19.82 0.75 -11.57
C GLY A 36 -20.64 -0.54 -11.40
N GLU A 37 -21.94 -0.52 -11.69
CA GLU A 37 -22.79 -1.72 -11.66
C GLU A 37 -22.39 -2.75 -12.74
N VAL A 38 -22.04 -2.29 -13.94
CA VAL A 38 -21.69 -3.16 -15.07
C VAL A 38 -20.19 -3.42 -15.21
N ALA A 39 -19.35 -2.57 -14.60
CA ALA A 39 -17.90 -2.68 -14.57
C ALA A 39 -17.38 -2.11 -13.23
N PRO A 40 -17.32 -2.94 -12.17
CA PRO A 40 -16.94 -2.50 -10.82
C PRO A 40 -15.61 -1.77 -10.73
N GLU A 41 -14.65 -2.08 -11.59
CA GLU A 41 -13.37 -1.38 -11.66
C GLU A 41 -13.53 0.11 -11.99
N LEU A 42 -14.54 0.47 -12.80
CA LEU A 42 -14.85 1.85 -13.17
C LEU A 42 -15.46 2.63 -12.01
N ALA A 43 -16.00 1.97 -10.98
CA ALA A 43 -16.52 2.66 -9.80
C ALA A 43 -15.43 3.47 -9.06
N SER A 44 -14.16 3.05 -9.21
CA SER A 44 -13.00 3.74 -8.64
C SER A 44 -12.52 4.92 -9.49
N PHE A 45 -12.96 5.07 -10.74
CA PHE A 45 -12.58 6.19 -11.59
C PHE A 45 -13.26 7.47 -11.12
N GLN A 46 -12.46 8.43 -10.62
CA GLN A 46 -12.94 9.72 -10.15
C GLN A 46 -12.43 10.84 -11.06
N PRO A 47 -13.22 11.24 -12.08
CA PRO A 47 -12.78 12.28 -13.00
C PRO A 47 -12.70 13.65 -12.31
N VAL A 48 -11.56 14.31 -12.46
CA VAL A 48 -11.29 15.66 -11.89
C VAL A 48 -11.27 16.75 -12.97
N GLN A 49 -11.24 16.36 -14.24
CA GLN A 49 -11.17 17.27 -15.38
C GLN A 49 -11.91 16.68 -16.58
N ASN A 50 -12.68 17.52 -17.27
CA ASN A 50 -13.30 17.22 -18.57
C ASN A 50 -12.66 18.10 -19.64
N ASN A 51 -12.35 17.48 -20.78
CA ASN A 51 -11.68 18.11 -21.89
C ASN A 51 -12.51 17.90 -23.16
N ILE A 52 -12.53 18.92 -24.03
CA ILE A 52 -13.20 18.85 -25.33
C ILE A 52 -12.26 19.41 -26.39
N SER A 53 -12.18 18.74 -27.52
CA SER A 53 -11.51 19.24 -28.72
C SER A 53 -12.42 19.15 -29.94
N TYR A 54 -12.40 20.18 -30.77
CA TYR A 54 -13.05 20.17 -32.08
C TYR A 54 -12.02 19.77 -33.15
N ASN A 55 -12.38 18.82 -34.00
CA ASN A 55 -11.47 18.22 -34.97
C ASN A 55 -12.13 18.16 -36.34
N ARG A 56 -11.38 18.54 -37.38
CA ARG A 56 -11.79 18.41 -38.78
C ARG A 56 -11.59 16.98 -39.27
N THR A 57 -12.32 16.58 -40.30
CA THR A 57 -12.14 15.28 -40.96
C THR A 57 -10.69 15.04 -41.36
N GLY A 58 -10.15 13.87 -41.03
CA GLY A 58 -8.76 13.46 -41.28
C GLY A 58 -7.75 13.92 -40.22
N ALA A 59 -8.13 14.82 -39.31
CA ALA A 59 -7.25 15.22 -38.21
C ALA A 59 -6.88 14.00 -37.36
N THR A 60 -5.58 13.74 -37.24
CA THR A 60 -5.03 12.58 -36.52
C THR A 60 -4.19 13.05 -35.34
N ARG A 61 -4.48 12.55 -34.15
CA ARG A 61 -3.78 12.89 -32.90
C ARG A 61 -3.01 11.70 -32.36
N GLY A 62 -1.79 11.96 -31.88
CA GLY A 62 -0.77 10.99 -31.46
C GLY A 62 -1.22 9.92 -30.46
N LEU A 63 -0.46 8.82 -30.40
CA LEU A 63 -0.61 7.71 -29.45
C LEU A 63 0.21 7.98 -28.18
N HIS A 64 -0.43 8.59 -27.19
CA HIS A 64 0.22 8.98 -25.93
C HIS A 64 -0.27 8.13 -24.76
N ALA A 65 0.65 7.50 -24.04
CA ALA A 65 0.36 6.73 -22.83
C ALA A 65 0.47 7.63 -21.62
N GLU A 66 -0.64 8.25 -21.23
CA GLU A 66 -0.64 9.20 -20.13
C GLU A 66 -0.58 8.51 -18.75
N PRO A 67 -0.06 9.20 -17.70
CA PRO A 67 0.11 8.61 -16.37
C PRO A 67 -1.19 8.60 -15.55
N TRP A 68 -2.35 8.63 -16.20
CA TRP A 68 -3.69 8.68 -15.61
C TRP A 68 -4.69 7.90 -16.46
N ASP A 69 -5.83 7.59 -15.88
CA ASP A 69 -6.93 6.94 -16.60
C ASP A 69 -7.76 7.97 -17.34
N LYS A 70 -8.38 7.53 -18.44
CA LYS A 70 -9.17 8.39 -19.32
C LYS A 70 -10.47 7.69 -19.70
N LEU A 71 -11.57 8.43 -19.71
CA LEU A 71 -12.80 8.01 -20.37
C LEU A 71 -13.00 8.85 -21.61
N VAL A 72 -12.87 8.24 -22.78
CA VAL A 72 -13.00 8.85 -24.11
C VAL A 72 -14.41 8.66 -24.63
N SER A 73 -14.96 9.68 -25.29
CA SER A 73 -16.24 9.62 -25.98
C SER A 73 -16.36 10.76 -27.00
N VAL A 74 -17.33 10.69 -27.92
CA VAL A 74 -17.60 11.78 -28.87
C VAL A 74 -18.94 12.45 -28.60
N ALA A 75 -18.95 13.77 -28.49
CA ALA A 75 -20.18 14.55 -28.31
C ALA A 75 -20.92 14.77 -29.64
N ASN A 76 -20.21 14.72 -30.77
CA ASN A 76 -20.76 14.57 -32.11
C ASN A 76 -19.66 14.04 -33.03
N GLY A 77 -20.06 13.58 -34.21
CA GLY A 77 -19.14 13.05 -35.19
C GLY A 77 -18.77 11.60 -34.90
N LYS A 78 -17.66 11.17 -35.51
CA LYS A 78 -17.16 9.80 -35.46
C LYS A 78 -15.65 9.80 -35.59
N ILE A 79 -14.99 8.99 -34.78
CA ILE A 79 -13.54 8.78 -34.85
C ILE A 79 -13.20 7.32 -35.11
N PHE A 80 -12.00 7.09 -35.63
CA PHE A 80 -11.29 5.83 -35.49
C PHE A 80 -10.29 5.99 -34.33
N GLY A 81 -10.54 5.31 -33.22
CA GLY A 81 -9.66 5.28 -32.06
C GLY A 81 -8.66 4.14 -32.15
N ALA A 82 -7.45 4.36 -31.62
CA ALA A 82 -6.41 3.37 -31.51
C ALA A 82 -5.75 3.45 -30.13
N TRP A 83 -5.50 2.29 -29.54
CA TRP A 83 -4.89 2.16 -28.23
C TRP A 83 -3.77 1.15 -28.25
N CYS A 84 -2.62 1.48 -27.64
CA CYS A 84 -1.47 0.57 -27.56
C CYS A 84 -1.01 0.42 -26.11
N ASP A 85 -0.83 -0.79 -25.62
CA ASP A 85 -0.32 -0.99 -24.26
C ASP A 85 1.18 -0.70 -24.18
N LEU A 86 1.58 0.32 -23.40
CA LEU A 86 2.97 0.68 -23.20
C LEU A 86 3.44 0.46 -21.76
N ARG A 87 2.71 -0.32 -20.95
CA ARG A 87 3.03 -0.57 -19.54
C ARG A 87 4.19 -1.55 -19.38
N GLU A 88 5.20 -1.17 -18.60
CA GLU A 88 6.32 -2.04 -18.27
C GLU A 88 5.85 -3.35 -17.62
N GLY A 89 6.31 -4.49 -18.15
CA GLY A 89 5.99 -5.82 -17.61
C GLY A 89 4.57 -6.31 -17.91
N SER A 90 3.76 -5.57 -18.68
CA SER A 90 2.44 -6.03 -19.09
C SER A 90 2.53 -7.26 -19.99
N ALA A 91 1.64 -8.24 -19.76
CA ALA A 91 1.48 -9.40 -20.63
C ALA A 91 0.97 -9.03 -22.04
N THR A 92 0.35 -7.86 -22.18
CA THR A 92 -0.19 -7.32 -23.43
C THR A 92 0.66 -6.16 -23.96
N PHE A 93 1.90 -5.99 -23.50
CA PHE A 93 2.78 -4.92 -23.97
C PHE A 93 2.92 -4.91 -25.50
N GLY A 94 2.71 -3.76 -26.10
CA GLY A 94 2.75 -3.56 -27.55
C GLY A 94 1.47 -3.97 -28.29
N GLU A 95 0.50 -4.58 -27.61
CA GLU A 95 -0.77 -4.90 -28.26
C GLU A 95 -1.54 -3.64 -28.62
N ILE A 96 -2.18 -3.70 -29.79
CA ILE A 96 -2.95 -2.59 -30.35
C ILE A 96 -4.41 -3.00 -30.52
N VAL A 97 -5.30 -2.17 -29.98
CA VAL A 97 -6.75 -2.29 -30.16
C VAL A 97 -7.22 -1.06 -30.92
N THR A 98 -8.06 -1.26 -31.94
CA THR A 98 -8.69 -0.17 -32.68
C THR A 98 -10.21 -0.31 -32.64
N HIS A 99 -10.91 0.82 -32.70
CA HIS A 99 -12.37 0.83 -32.72
C HIS A 99 -12.92 2.13 -33.32
N GLU A 100 -14.02 2.04 -34.06
CA GLU A 100 -14.77 3.23 -34.45
C GLU A 100 -15.62 3.71 -33.26
N VAL A 101 -15.56 4.99 -32.93
CA VAL A 101 -16.28 5.55 -31.78
C VAL A 101 -17.22 6.65 -32.29
N GLY A 102 -18.52 6.36 -32.28
CA GLY A 102 -19.61 7.31 -32.44
C GLY A 102 -20.23 7.72 -31.10
N PRO A 103 -21.30 8.55 -31.09
CA PRO A 103 -21.94 9.01 -29.87
C PRO A 103 -22.41 7.91 -28.92
N GLU A 104 -22.71 6.73 -29.46
CA GLU A 104 -23.09 5.51 -28.74
C GLU A 104 -21.94 4.78 -28.06
N THR A 105 -20.70 5.20 -28.29
CA THR A 105 -19.52 4.50 -27.79
C THR A 105 -18.69 5.40 -26.88
N ALA A 106 -18.27 4.86 -25.74
CA ALA A 106 -17.19 5.40 -24.92
C ALA A 106 -16.10 4.35 -24.73
N VAL A 107 -14.88 4.79 -24.41
CA VAL A 107 -13.74 3.91 -24.19
C VAL A 107 -13.04 4.31 -22.90
N PHE A 108 -12.93 3.38 -21.96
CA PHE A 108 -12.10 3.56 -20.77
C PHE A 108 -10.68 3.10 -21.07
N VAL A 109 -9.73 4.02 -20.95
CA VAL A 109 -8.31 3.86 -21.25
C VAL A 109 -7.52 3.93 -19.94
N PRO A 110 -6.93 2.81 -19.49
CA PRO A 110 -6.10 2.81 -18.29
C PRO A 110 -4.80 3.60 -18.45
N ARG A 111 -4.26 4.08 -17.32
CA ARG A 111 -2.90 4.61 -17.22
C ARG A 111 -1.90 3.73 -17.97
N GLY A 112 -1.06 4.37 -18.79
CA GLY A 112 0.02 3.70 -19.52
C GLY A 112 -0.42 3.01 -20.82
N VAL A 113 -1.72 2.98 -21.13
CA VAL A 113 -2.21 2.63 -22.45
C VAL A 113 -2.21 3.88 -23.33
N ALA A 114 -1.44 3.85 -24.40
CA ALA A 114 -1.36 4.93 -25.36
C ALA A 114 -2.71 5.14 -26.05
N ASN A 115 -3.18 6.36 -26.15
CA ASN A 115 -4.44 6.72 -26.78
C ASN A 115 -4.20 7.66 -27.96
N GLY A 116 -4.67 7.29 -29.14
CA GLY A 116 -4.68 8.11 -30.35
C GLY A 116 -6.01 8.00 -31.10
N PHE A 117 -6.30 8.95 -31.98
CA PHE A 117 -7.50 8.87 -32.82
C PHE A 117 -7.35 9.64 -34.13
N GLN A 118 -8.18 9.27 -35.10
CA GLN A 118 -8.39 10.00 -36.35
C GLN A 118 -9.88 10.35 -36.50
N ALA A 119 -10.18 11.63 -36.74
CA ALA A 119 -11.54 12.07 -37.00
C ALA A 119 -12.01 11.62 -38.40
N LEU A 120 -13.07 10.83 -38.47
CA LEU A 120 -13.66 10.36 -39.72
C LEU A 120 -14.66 11.36 -40.31
N GLU A 121 -15.18 12.25 -39.47
CA GLU A 121 -16.00 13.40 -39.80
C GLU A 121 -15.69 14.57 -38.85
N GLU A 122 -16.33 15.73 -39.03
CA GLU A 122 -16.19 16.82 -38.07
C GLU A 122 -16.69 16.36 -36.69
N THR A 123 -15.78 16.35 -35.71
CA THR A 123 -15.97 15.65 -34.44
C THR A 123 -15.63 16.53 -33.25
N SER A 124 -16.53 16.54 -32.27
CA SER A 124 -16.30 17.06 -30.93
C SER A 124 -15.89 15.92 -30.00
N TYR A 125 -14.59 15.72 -29.84
CA TYR A 125 -14.01 14.66 -29.01
C TYR A 125 -13.98 15.11 -27.55
N SER A 126 -14.58 14.35 -26.64
CA SER A 126 -14.66 14.64 -25.21
C SER A 126 -13.96 13.55 -24.41
N TYR A 127 -13.20 13.94 -23.39
CA TYR A 127 -12.59 12.97 -22.50
C TYR A 127 -12.48 13.46 -21.06
N LEU A 128 -12.78 12.56 -20.14
CA LEU A 128 -12.58 12.73 -18.72
C LEU A 128 -11.22 12.13 -18.31
N VAL A 129 -10.57 12.73 -17.32
CA VAL A 129 -9.35 12.20 -16.69
C VAL A 129 -9.46 12.28 -15.18
N ASN A 130 -8.86 11.32 -14.47
CA ASN A 130 -8.78 11.32 -13.00
C ASN A 130 -7.58 12.09 -12.45
N GLU A 131 -6.84 12.79 -13.33
CA GLU A 131 -5.71 13.62 -12.94
C GLU A 131 -5.67 14.96 -13.67
N HIS A 132 -5.25 16.01 -12.97
CA HIS A 132 -5.03 17.32 -13.59
C HIS A 132 -3.90 17.26 -14.63
N TRP A 133 -4.19 17.77 -15.82
CA TRP A 133 -3.19 17.94 -16.86
C TRP A 133 -2.17 19.02 -16.45
N SER A 134 -0.90 18.81 -16.79
CA SER A 134 0.18 19.79 -16.62
C SER A 134 0.96 19.92 -17.92
N PRO A 135 1.36 21.14 -18.33
CA PRO A 135 2.23 21.35 -19.49
C PRO A 135 3.61 20.70 -19.33
N GLU A 136 4.02 20.42 -18.09
CA GLU A 136 5.30 19.79 -17.76
C GLU A 136 5.22 18.26 -17.78
N ALA A 137 4.02 17.68 -17.91
CA ALA A 137 3.83 16.24 -17.91
C ALA A 137 4.56 15.62 -19.12
N ARG A 138 5.57 14.80 -18.82
CA ARG A 138 6.23 13.95 -19.79
C ARG A 138 5.67 12.55 -19.66
N TYR A 139 5.28 11.98 -20.79
CA TYR A 139 4.72 10.65 -20.86
C TYR A 139 5.18 9.98 -22.14
N THR A 140 5.20 8.65 -22.13
CA THR A 140 5.65 7.84 -23.25
C THR A 140 4.60 7.81 -24.36
N GLY A 141 5.01 7.43 -25.56
CA GLY A 141 4.15 7.39 -26.73
C GLY A 141 4.88 6.75 -27.89
N ILE A 142 4.13 6.31 -28.88
CA ILE A 142 4.67 5.66 -30.07
C ILE A 142 4.25 6.41 -31.33
N ASN A 143 5.00 6.19 -32.40
CA ASN A 143 4.71 6.75 -33.71
C ASN A 143 3.35 6.28 -34.25
N LEU A 144 2.69 7.14 -35.01
CA LEU A 144 1.41 6.85 -35.67
C LEU A 144 1.52 5.71 -36.69
N ASP A 145 2.71 5.46 -37.25
CA ASP A 145 2.97 4.36 -38.21
C ASP A 145 2.70 2.96 -37.62
N ALA A 146 2.55 2.85 -36.30
CA ALA A 146 2.16 1.60 -35.63
C ALA A 146 0.71 1.18 -35.91
N VAL A 147 -0.13 2.06 -36.46
CA VAL A 147 -1.56 1.83 -36.69
C VAL A 147 -1.90 2.00 -38.17
N GLU A 148 -2.70 1.08 -38.71
CA GLU A 148 -3.29 1.21 -40.03
C GLU A 148 -4.48 2.19 -39.98
N TRP A 149 -4.22 3.47 -40.24
CA TRP A 149 -5.24 4.51 -40.22
C TRP A 149 -6.15 4.45 -41.46
N PRO A 150 -7.48 4.64 -41.31
CA PRO A 150 -8.42 4.53 -42.42
C PRO A 150 -8.31 5.68 -43.44
N LEU A 151 -7.81 6.84 -43.01
CA LEU A 151 -7.45 7.97 -43.87
C LEU A 151 -5.96 8.25 -43.75
N GLU A 152 -5.38 8.87 -44.78
CA GLU A 152 -4.02 9.41 -44.71
C GLU A 152 -3.90 10.40 -43.54
N PRO A 153 -2.99 10.18 -42.56
CA PRO A 153 -2.86 11.06 -41.41
C PRO A 153 -2.55 12.51 -41.79
N ARG A 154 -3.40 13.44 -41.34
CA ARG A 154 -3.24 14.89 -41.57
C ARG A 154 -3.28 15.66 -40.26
N GLU A 155 -2.72 16.86 -40.28
CA GLU A 155 -2.68 17.78 -39.13
C GLU A 155 -1.95 17.20 -37.89
N VAL A 156 -0.95 16.34 -38.12
CA VAL A 156 -0.12 15.71 -37.07
C VAL A 156 0.81 16.74 -36.43
N SER A 157 0.86 16.77 -35.10
CA SER A 157 1.70 17.72 -34.35
C SER A 157 3.20 17.40 -34.49
N GLU A 158 4.05 18.41 -34.37
CA GLU A 158 5.52 18.20 -34.41
C GLU A 158 6.01 17.23 -33.33
N LYS A 159 5.35 17.22 -32.16
CA LYS A 159 5.66 16.26 -31.09
C LYS A 159 5.43 14.82 -31.55
N ASP A 160 4.32 14.56 -32.23
CA ASP A 160 3.91 13.21 -32.63
C ASP A 160 4.80 12.64 -33.74
N LYS A 161 5.32 13.50 -34.63
CA LYS A 161 6.24 13.10 -35.70
C LYS A 161 7.56 12.52 -35.20
N HIS A 162 7.97 12.89 -33.98
CA HIS A 162 9.26 12.48 -33.39
C HIS A 162 9.10 11.40 -32.32
N LEU A 163 7.90 10.83 -32.15
CA LEU A 163 7.71 9.69 -31.24
C LEU A 163 8.42 8.44 -31.79
N PRO A 164 9.02 7.63 -30.90
CA PRO A 164 9.76 6.44 -31.30
C PRO A 164 8.84 5.37 -31.90
N ALA A 165 9.42 4.45 -32.66
CA ALA A 165 8.75 3.21 -33.00
C ALA A 165 8.52 2.37 -31.74
N LEU A 166 7.55 1.44 -31.79
CA LEU A 166 7.26 0.54 -30.66
C LEU A 166 8.50 -0.24 -30.17
N ALA A 167 9.40 -0.62 -31.09
CA ALA A 167 10.63 -1.33 -30.75
C ALA A 167 11.63 -0.49 -29.91
N ASP A 168 11.54 0.84 -29.99
CA ASP A 168 12.48 1.78 -29.36
C ASP A 168 11.85 2.56 -28.19
N VAL A 169 10.58 2.28 -27.86
CA VAL A 169 9.85 3.00 -26.83
C VAL A 169 10.37 2.65 -25.44
N THR A 170 10.50 3.67 -24.57
CA THR A 170 10.68 3.43 -23.14
C THR A 170 9.31 3.14 -22.51
N PRO A 171 9.08 1.96 -21.91
CA PRO A 171 7.79 1.63 -21.31
C PRO A 171 7.41 2.58 -20.17
N MET A 172 6.12 2.71 -19.91
CA MET A 172 5.59 3.41 -18.74
C MET A 172 5.86 2.55 -17.50
N PRO A 173 6.62 3.04 -16.51
CA PRO A 173 6.90 2.27 -15.31
C PRO A 173 5.63 2.09 -14.45
N PRO A 174 5.57 1.04 -13.60
CA PRO A 174 4.52 0.91 -12.61
C PRO A 174 4.56 2.09 -11.62
N ARG A 175 3.44 2.31 -10.94
CA ARG A 175 3.43 3.23 -9.80
C ARG A 175 4.26 2.62 -8.67
N LYS A 176 4.85 3.48 -7.85
CA LYS A 176 5.72 3.10 -6.72
C LYS A 176 4.91 2.96 -5.45
N ILE A 177 5.48 2.23 -4.49
CA ILE A 177 5.00 2.22 -3.10
C ILE A 177 5.98 3.07 -2.28
N LEU A 178 5.49 4.02 -1.50
CA LEU A 178 6.31 4.73 -0.52
C LEU A 178 6.33 3.94 0.79
N VAL A 179 7.51 3.70 1.35
CA VAL A 179 7.68 3.08 2.68
C VAL A 179 8.40 4.05 3.60
N THR A 180 7.73 4.51 4.66
CA THR A 180 8.34 5.36 5.69
C THR A 180 8.88 4.52 6.85
N GLY A 181 9.87 5.03 7.59
CA GLY A 181 10.49 4.26 8.67
C GLY A 181 11.42 3.15 8.15
N ALA A 182 12.04 3.37 6.98
CA ALA A 182 12.81 2.37 6.23
C ALA A 182 14.00 1.72 6.97
N ASN A 183 14.49 2.33 8.06
CA ASN A 183 15.58 1.80 8.87
C ASN A 183 15.12 0.89 10.02
N GLY A 184 13.82 0.90 10.35
CA GLY A 184 13.24 0.03 11.37
C GLY A 184 13.16 -1.43 10.90
N GLN A 185 12.91 -2.34 11.84
CA GLN A 185 12.90 -3.79 11.59
C GLN A 185 11.97 -4.18 10.43
N LEU A 186 10.73 -3.67 10.43
CA LEU A 186 9.77 -3.90 9.35
C LEU A 186 10.18 -3.21 8.04
N GLY A 187 10.70 -1.99 8.10
CA GLY A 187 11.17 -1.27 6.91
C GLY A 187 12.29 -2.03 6.18
N ARG A 188 13.25 -2.59 6.93
CA ARG A 188 14.31 -3.46 6.38
C ARG A 188 13.75 -4.76 5.80
N ALA A 189 12.77 -5.38 6.46
CA ALA A 189 12.11 -6.57 5.96
C ALA A 189 11.34 -6.29 4.65
N LEU A 190 10.61 -5.18 4.58
CA LEU A 190 9.90 -4.74 3.38
C LEU A 190 10.85 -4.49 2.19
N LYS A 191 12.08 -4.00 2.40
CA LYS A 191 13.10 -3.89 1.32
C LYS A 191 13.43 -5.23 0.65
N ARG A 192 13.29 -6.35 1.39
CA ARG A 192 13.53 -7.68 0.84
C ARG A 192 12.37 -8.13 -0.06
N VAL A 193 11.15 -7.70 0.25
CA VAL A 193 9.90 -8.12 -0.42
C VAL A 193 9.46 -7.17 -1.53
N LEU A 194 9.55 -5.86 -1.34
CA LEU A 194 9.09 -4.83 -2.27
C LEU A 194 10.27 -4.15 -2.98
N LYS A 195 10.75 -4.74 -4.08
CA LYS A 195 11.96 -4.26 -4.79
C LYS A 195 11.81 -2.91 -5.47
N ASN A 196 10.60 -2.57 -5.92
CA ASN A 196 10.32 -1.34 -6.67
C ASN A 196 9.75 -0.22 -5.79
N ALA A 197 9.73 -0.41 -4.47
CA ALA A 197 9.27 0.60 -3.52
C ALA A 197 10.35 1.66 -3.25
N GLU A 198 9.92 2.89 -2.98
CA GLU A 198 10.76 3.97 -2.47
C GLU A 198 10.80 3.91 -0.95
N PHE A 199 11.99 3.71 -0.39
CA PHE A 199 12.20 3.57 1.05
C PHE A 199 12.78 4.84 1.63
N CYS A 200 12.02 5.52 2.49
CA CYS A 200 12.46 6.74 3.15
C CYS A 200 12.73 6.52 4.64
N THR A 201 13.89 6.99 5.06
CA THR A 201 14.25 7.21 6.46
C THR A 201 13.57 8.47 6.99
N HIS A 202 13.63 8.68 8.30
CA HIS A 202 13.10 9.91 8.93
C HIS A 202 13.74 11.18 8.35
N ALA A 203 15.03 11.16 7.99
CA ALA A 203 15.72 12.31 7.42
C ALA A 203 15.24 12.67 6.00
N GLU A 204 14.74 11.69 5.24
CA GLU A 204 14.25 11.89 3.87
C GLU A 204 12.73 12.16 3.84
N PHE A 205 12.02 11.65 4.84
CA PHE A 205 10.57 11.78 4.97
C PHE A 205 10.18 11.76 6.46
N ASP A 206 10.10 12.94 7.05
CA ASP A 206 9.55 13.12 8.39
C ASP A 206 8.02 13.05 8.33
N ILE A 207 7.43 11.99 8.89
CA ILE A 207 5.97 11.79 8.87
C ILE A 207 5.22 12.84 9.71
N THR A 208 5.88 13.51 10.66
CA THR A 208 5.26 14.59 11.44
C THR A 208 5.13 15.88 10.64
N ASN A 209 5.98 16.05 9.62
CA ASN A 209 5.93 17.14 8.65
C ASN A 209 6.21 16.62 7.22
N PRO A 210 5.25 15.85 6.63
CA PRO A 210 5.48 15.18 5.36
C PRO A 210 5.86 16.15 4.23
N PRO A 211 6.98 15.96 3.52
CA PRO A 211 7.34 16.80 2.39
C PRO A 211 6.39 16.56 1.20
N GLN A 212 6.26 17.57 0.34
CA GLN A 212 5.54 17.43 -0.93
C GLN A 212 6.21 16.40 -1.84
N ARG A 213 5.40 15.62 -2.58
CA ARG A 213 5.86 14.60 -3.53
C ARG A 213 5.00 14.65 -4.79
N GLN A 214 5.50 14.06 -5.87
CA GLN A 214 4.68 13.77 -7.06
C GLN A 214 3.82 12.54 -6.80
N TRP A 215 2.78 12.69 -5.99
CA TRP A 215 1.94 11.58 -5.50
C TRP A 215 1.36 10.70 -6.61
N LYS A 216 1.19 11.26 -7.82
CA LYS A 216 0.78 10.54 -9.04
C LYS A 216 1.69 9.37 -9.45
N GLN A 217 2.96 9.40 -9.02
CA GLN A 217 3.89 8.31 -9.26
C GLN A 217 3.70 7.15 -8.28
N TYR A 218 2.87 7.30 -7.26
CA TYR A 218 2.69 6.31 -6.20
C TYR A 218 1.31 5.69 -6.27
N GLU A 219 1.20 4.44 -5.80
CA GLU A 219 -0.06 3.74 -5.62
C GLU A 219 -0.39 3.51 -4.14
N ALA A 220 0.63 3.50 -3.28
CA ALA A 220 0.43 3.24 -1.86
C ALA A 220 1.47 3.95 -0.98
N ILE A 221 1.10 4.17 0.27
CA ILE A 221 1.98 4.59 1.37
C ILE A 221 1.92 3.51 2.44
N ILE A 222 3.07 2.95 2.83
CA ILE A 222 3.23 2.06 3.97
C ILE A 222 3.94 2.83 5.09
N ASN A 223 3.21 3.10 6.18
CA ASN A 223 3.75 3.75 7.35
C ASN A 223 4.28 2.73 8.37
N CYS A 224 5.60 2.51 8.37
CA CYS A 224 6.29 1.73 9.40
C CYS A 224 6.94 2.60 10.49
N ALA A 225 6.90 3.93 10.34
CA ALA A 225 7.43 4.85 11.34
C ALA A 225 6.49 4.94 12.55
N ALA A 226 7.08 4.85 13.74
CA ALA A 226 6.39 4.94 15.02
C ALA A 226 7.36 5.40 16.12
N TYR A 227 6.83 6.05 17.15
CA TYR A 227 7.49 6.17 18.44
C TYR A 227 7.24 4.86 19.19
N ASN A 228 8.28 4.03 19.37
CA ASN A 228 8.15 2.64 19.85
C ASN A 228 8.74 2.39 21.25
N ASP A 229 9.24 3.44 21.93
CA ASP A 229 9.64 3.34 23.33
C ASP A 229 8.40 3.40 24.22
N VAL A 230 7.92 2.24 24.66
CA VAL A 230 6.67 2.14 25.44
C VAL A 230 6.79 2.87 26.78
N ASN A 231 7.93 2.72 27.46
CA ASN A 231 8.15 3.35 28.77
C ASN A 231 8.38 4.85 28.59
N GLY A 232 9.21 5.26 27.63
CA GLY A 232 9.46 6.68 27.33
C GLY A 232 8.21 7.47 26.92
N ALA A 233 7.20 6.80 26.36
CA ALA A 233 5.93 7.44 26.02
C ALA A 233 5.13 7.93 27.23
N GLU A 234 5.37 7.40 28.44
CA GLU A 234 4.73 7.91 29.66
C GLU A 234 5.26 9.29 30.05
N ASP A 235 6.54 9.54 29.79
CA ASP A 235 7.22 10.81 30.07
C ASP A 235 7.07 11.81 28.92
N ASP A 236 7.25 11.37 27.67
CA ASP A 236 7.12 12.19 26.47
C ASP A 236 5.87 11.85 25.65
N ARG A 237 4.72 12.07 26.31
CA ARG A 237 3.40 11.85 25.70
C ARG A 237 3.18 12.67 24.43
N ALA A 238 3.76 13.87 24.38
CA ALA A 238 3.60 14.77 23.24
C ALA A 238 4.30 14.23 22.00
N ALA A 239 5.56 13.77 22.12
CA ALA A 239 6.26 13.16 20.99
C ALA A 239 5.60 11.85 20.55
N ALA A 240 5.20 11.00 21.51
CA ALA A 240 4.45 9.78 21.21
C ALA A 240 3.17 10.09 20.42
N TRP A 241 2.39 11.10 20.84
CA TRP A 241 1.16 11.52 20.16
C TRP A 241 1.42 12.11 18.77
N ALA A 242 2.42 12.99 18.63
CA ALA A 242 2.76 13.60 17.35
C ALA A 242 3.13 12.56 16.29
N VAL A 243 3.91 11.54 16.68
CA VAL A 243 4.39 10.49 15.77
C VAL A 243 3.35 9.39 15.56
N ASN A 244 2.68 8.93 16.60
CA ASN A 244 1.79 7.77 16.52
C ASN A 244 0.34 8.12 16.20
N ALA A 245 -0.12 9.36 16.42
CA ALA A 245 -1.51 9.76 16.18
C ALA A 245 -1.64 10.84 15.10
N GLU A 246 -0.97 11.98 15.26
CA GLU A 246 -1.12 13.10 14.33
C GLU A 246 -0.49 12.84 12.95
N ALA A 247 0.68 12.21 12.92
CA ALA A 247 1.34 11.87 11.66
C ALA A 247 0.53 10.87 10.81
N PRO A 248 -0.05 9.78 11.35
CA PRO A 248 -0.99 8.94 10.61
C PRO A 248 -2.20 9.69 10.07
N ALA A 249 -2.75 10.67 10.82
CA ALA A 249 -3.84 11.51 10.30
C ALA A 249 -3.42 12.32 9.08
N LYS A 250 -2.21 12.90 9.10
CA LYS A 250 -1.65 13.65 7.97
C LYS A 250 -1.44 12.74 6.75
N LEU A 251 -0.90 11.55 6.96
CA LEU A 251 -0.67 10.56 5.88
C LEU A 251 -1.98 10.02 5.31
N ALA A 252 -2.97 9.73 6.16
CA ALA A 252 -4.30 9.28 5.73
C ALA A 252 -4.99 10.32 4.84
N ARG A 253 -4.89 11.61 5.19
CA ARG A 253 -5.38 12.70 4.34
C ARG A 253 -4.65 12.76 2.99
N ILE A 254 -3.32 12.67 2.99
CA ILE A 254 -2.54 12.62 1.74
C ILE A 254 -3.00 11.46 0.87
N ALA A 255 -3.18 10.28 1.46
CA ALA A 255 -3.65 9.10 0.75
C ALA A 255 -5.06 9.28 0.18
N ALA A 256 -5.99 9.86 0.95
CA ALA A 256 -7.34 10.15 0.50
C ALA A 256 -7.38 11.15 -0.66
N GLU A 257 -6.64 12.25 -0.54
CA GLU A 257 -6.56 13.32 -1.57
C GLU A 257 -5.97 12.82 -2.89
N ASN A 258 -5.12 11.79 -2.85
CA ASN A 258 -4.39 11.27 -4.01
C ASN A 258 -4.79 9.84 -4.40
N GLN A 259 -5.88 9.31 -3.84
CA GLN A 259 -6.40 7.96 -4.12
C GLN A 259 -5.32 6.86 -3.97
N LEU A 260 -4.52 6.95 -2.91
CA LEU A 260 -3.48 5.98 -2.58
C LEU A 260 -4.02 4.97 -1.56
N THR A 261 -3.57 3.72 -1.66
CA THR A 261 -3.77 2.76 -0.58
C THR A 261 -2.87 3.11 0.60
N PHE A 262 -3.44 3.29 1.79
CA PHE A 262 -2.69 3.60 3.00
C PHE A 262 -2.56 2.38 3.92
N VAL A 263 -1.34 1.88 4.10
CA VAL A 263 -1.04 0.83 5.08
C VAL A 263 -0.45 1.47 6.34
N HIS A 264 -1.12 1.29 7.48
CA HIS A 264 -0.65 1.78 8.77
C HIS A 264 -0.43 0.63 9.75
N VAL A 265 0.77 0.51 10.31
CA VAL A 265 1.08 -0.53 11.28
C VAL A 265 0.70 -0.08 12.68
N SER A 266 -0.24 -0.77 13.30
CA SER A 266 -0.74 -0.58 14.68
C SER A 266 -0.10 -1.61 15.63
N SER A 267 -0.64 -1.77 16.84
CA SER A 267 -0.10 -2.67 17.88
C SER A 267 -1.22 -3.35 18.67
N ASP A 268 -0.91 -4.51 19.23
CA ASP A 268 -1.64 -5.19 20.30
C ASP A 268 -1.83 -4.35 21.58
N TYR A 269 -0.96 -3.37 21.85
CA TYR A 269 -1.02 -2.52 23.06
C TYR A 269 -2.20 -1.53 23.03
N ILE A 270 -3.00 -1.54 21.97
CA ILE A 270 -4.28 -0.82 21.93
C ILE A 270 -5.36 -1.49 22.80
N PHE A 271 -5.11 -2.70 23.31
CA PHE A 271 -6.03 -3.44 24.18
C PHE A 271 -5.56 -3.46 25.64
N ASP A 272 -6.48 -3.72 26.55
CA ASP A 272 -6.20 -3.89 27.99
C ASP A 272 -5.73 -5.29 28.39
N GLY A 273 -5.89 -6.28 27.49
CA GLY A 273 -5.57 -7.67 27.76
C GLY A 273 -6.50 -8.35 28.76
N SER A 274 -7.76 -7.89 28.85
CA SER A 274 -8.83 -8.54 29.62
C SER A 274 -9.41 -9.78 28.91
N LYS A 275 -9.11 -9.97 27.63
CA LYS A 275 -9.49 -11.13 26.83
C LYS A 275 -8.26 -11.90 26.39
N ASP A 276 -8.38 -13.22 26.37
CA ASP A 276 -7.27 -14.11 25.95
C ASP A 276 -6.91 -13.95 24.46
N LEU A 277 -7.90 -13.60 23.63
CA LEU A 277 -7.76 -13.44 22.17
C LEU A 277 -8.50 -12.19 21.69
N HIS A 278 -7.78 -11.31 21.00
CA HIS A 278 -8.31 -10.05 20.48
C HIS A 278 -8.62 -10.12 18.98
N THR A 279 -9.83 -9.77 18.60
CA THR A 279 -10.32 -9.76 17.21
C THR A 279 -10.25 -8.36 16.60
N GLU A 280 -10.39 -8.25 15.28
CA GLU A 280 -10.40 -6.95 14.58
C GLU A 280 -11.57 -6.06 15.03
N ASP A 281 -12.72 -6.64 15.34
CA ASP A 281 -13.93 -5.94 15.79
C ASP A 281 -13.87 -5.44 17.25
N GLU A 282 -12.80 -5.77 17.98
CA GLU A 282 -12.65 -5.32 19.36
C GLU A 282 -12.36 -3.82 19.43
N ILE A 283 -13.11 -3.14 20.31
CA ILE A 283 -12.93 -1.71 20.59
C ILE A 283 -11.62 -1.53 21.37
N PRO A 284 -10.71 -0.64 20.94
CA PRO A 284 -9.49 -0.34 21.66
C PRO A 284 -9.73 0.13 23.11
N SER A 285 -8.95 -0.41 24.05
CA SER A 285 -8.93 -0.09 25.49
C SER A 285 -7.49 0.01 26.04
N PRO A 286 -6.66 0.93 25.53
CA PRO A 286 -5.23 0.96 25.85
C PRO A 286 -4.95 1.32 27.32
N LEU A 287 -3.94 0.68 27.90
CA LEU A 287 -3.50 0.93 29.29
C LEU A 287 -2.41 1.99 29.44
N SER A 288 -1.63 2.23 28.38
CA SER A 288 -0.45 3.11 28.38
C SER A 288 -0.59 4.25 27.40
N ALA A 289 0.25 5.29 27.57
CA ALA A 289 0.35 6.41 26.64
C ALA A 289 0.76 5.96 25.22
N TYR A 290 1.68 4.99 25.12
CA TYR A 290 2.02 4.37 23.84
C TYR A 290 0.78 3.73 23.20
N GLY A 291 0.08 2.86 23.92
CA GLY A 291 -1.14 2.21 23.42
C GLY A 291 -2.21 3.21 23.00
N ALA A 292 -2.43 4.25 23.79
CA ALA A 292 -3.39 5.31 23.50
C ALA A 292 -3.03 6.07 22.21
N SER A 293 -1.76 6.43 22.04
CA SER A 293 -1.29 7.10 20.83
C SER A 293 -1.42 6.22 19.57
N LYS A 294 -1.15 4.91 19.68
CA LYS A 294 -1.32 3.94 18.59
C LYS A 294 -2.80 3.74 18.23
N ALA A 295 -3.69 3.64 19.21
CA ALA A 295 -5.13 3.52 18.98
C ALA A 295 -5.70 4.76 18.27
N ALA A 296 -5.23 5.96 18.65
CA ALA A 296 -5.59 7.20 17.97
C ALA A 296 -5.08 7.23 16.52
N GLY A 297 -3.83 6.79 16.27
CA GLY A 297 -3.27 6.66 14.93
C GLY A 297 -4.02 5.67 14.03
N GLU A 298 -4.42 4.54 14.59
CA GLU A 298 -5.25 3.56 13.92
C GLU A 298 -6.63 4.14 13.53
N THR A 299 -7.26 4.87 14.43
CA THR A 299 -8.53 5.57 14.12
C THR A 299 -8.33 6.58 12.99
N ALA A 300 -7.24 7.35 13.04
CA ALA A 300 -6.93 8.34 12.03
C ALA A 300 -6.62 7.70 10.67
N ALA A 301 -5.94 6.55 10.64
CA ALA A 301 -5.60 5.84 9.41
C ALA A 301 -6.84 5.38 8.63
N GLN A 302 -7.93 5.03 9.33
CA GLN A 302 -9.19 4.61 8.72
C GLN A 302 -9.93 5.74 7.99
N THR A 303 -9.51 7.00 8.15
CA THR A 303 -10.06 8.12 7.37
C THR A 303 -9.64 8.10 5.90
N ALA A 304 -8.57 7.37 5.57
CA ALA A 304 -8.23 7.08 4.18
C ALA A 304 -9.22 6.06 3.60
N PRO A 305 -9.91 6.34 2.48
CA PRO A 305 -10.91 5.41 1.93
C PRO A 305 -10.34 4.04 1.55
N GLN A 306 -9.09 4.01 1.07
CA GLN A 306 -8.36 2.78 0.76
C GLN A 306 -7.30 2.58 1.84
N HIS A 307 -7.57 1.76 2.84
CA HIS A 307 -6.64 1.54 3.94
C HIS A 307 -6.51 0.08 4.36
N TYR A 308 -5.32 -0.26 4.84
CA TYR A 308 -5.06 -1.47 5.62
C TYR A 308 -4.41 -1.04 6.94
N VAL A 309 -5.15 -1.13 8.04
CA VAL A 309 -4.53 -1.04 9.36
C VAL A 309 -4.07 -2.42 9.76
N VAL A 310 -2.77 -2.58 9.99
CA VAL A 310 -2.17 -3.87 10.36
C VAL A 310 -1.78 -3.84 11.83
N ARG A 311 -2.59 -4.45 12.69
CA ARG A 311 -2.26 -4.66 14.11
C ARG A 311 -1.29 -5.83 14.20
N THR A 312 -0.20 -5.66 14.95
CA THR A 312 0.82 -6.69 15.15
C THR A 312 1.31 -6.69 16.58
N SER A 313 2.07 -7.73 16.96
CA SER A 313 2.56 -7.91 18.33
C SER A 313 4.02 -8.34 18.33
N TRP A 314 4.79 -7.81 19.29
CA TRP A 314 6.10 -8.36 19.70
C TRP A 314 7.05 -8.58 18.52
N VAL A 315 7.23 -7.54 17.71
CA VAL A 315 7.97 -7.62 16.44
C VAL A 315 9.48 -7.82 16.69
N PHE A 316 10.07 -8.81 16.02
CA PHE A 316 11.50 -9.07 16.01
C PHE A 316 12.04 -9.22 14.59
N GLY A 317 13.33 -8.93 14.38
CA GLY A 317 13.96 -8.92 13.07
C GLY A 317 15.30 -8.19 13.08
N ASP A 318 15.64 -7.60 11.94
CA ASP A 318 16.89 -6.87 11.73
C ASP A 318 16.90 -5.54 12.50
N GLY A 319 17.47 -5.55 13.70
CA GLY A 319 17.56 -4.40 14.60
C GLY A 319 17.37 -4.78 16.08
N PRO A 320 17.42 -3.80 17.00
CA PRO A 320 17.24 -4.05 18.43
C PRO A 320 15.82 -4.54 18.72
N ASN A 321 15.72 -5.65 19.44
CA ASN A 321 14.46 -6.27 19.86
C ASN A 321 14.69 -7.23 21.03
N PHE A 322 13.61 -7.73 21.63
CA PHE A 322 13.67 -8.62 22.80
C PHE A 322 14.49 -9.89 22.54
N ILE A 323 14.29 -10.56 21.40
CA ILE A 323 15.01 -11.80 21.06
C ILE A 323 16.52 -11.52 20.87
N ALA A 324 16.88 -10.40 20.25
CA ALA A 324 18.28 -9.97 20.15
C ALA A 324 18.90 -9.72 21.53
N THR A 325 18.15 -9.13 22.46
CA THR A 325 18.61 -8.96 23.85
C THR A 325 18.82 -10.30 24.55
N MET A 326 17.86 -11.24 24.44
CA MET A 326 17.99 -12.56 25.06
C MET A 326 19.18 -13.35 24.49
N ARG A 327 19.41 -13.26 23.16
CA ARG A 327 20.61 -13.82 22.53
C ARG A 327 21.89 -13.27 23.17
N ARG A 328 22.00 -11.94 23.27
CA ARG A 328 23.19 -11.29 23.84
C ARG A 328 23.45 -11.74 25.28
N LEU A 329 22.38 -11.92 26.06
CA LEU A 329 22.49 -12.39 27.45
C LEU A 329 22.94 -13.84 27.52
N ALA A 330 22.37 -14.72 26.69
CA ALA A 330 22.81 -16.12 26.59
C ALA A 330 24.29 -16.22 26.18
N GLU A 331 24.71 -15.53 25.11
CA GLU A 331 26.10 -15.52 24.64
C GLU A 331 27.09 -14.91 25.64
N ALA A 332 26.60 -14.16 26.63
CA ALA A 332 27.38 -13.57 27.70
C ALA A 332 27.26 -14.36 29.03
N ASP A 333 26.69 -15.56 28.99
CA ASP A 333 26.44 -16.45 30.14
C ASP A 333 25.72 -15.70 31.29
N LYS A 334 24.68 -14.94 30.94
CA LYS A 334 23.83 -14.22 31.90
C LYS A 334 22.51 -14.94 32.08
N GLU A 335 22.05 -15.00 33.33
CA GLU A 335 20.78 -15.60 33.74
C GLU A 335 19.71 -14.50 33.96
N PRO A 336 18.89 -14.17 32.95
CA PRO A 336 17.94 -13.07 33.06
C PRO A 336 16.71 -13.44 33.89
N LYS A 337 16.11 -12.43 34.53
CA LYS A 337 14.76 -12.50 35.09
C LYS A 337 13.76 -11.98 34.08
N VAL A 338 12.78 -12.79 33.69
CA VAL A 338 11.86 -12.46 32.59
C VAL A 338 10.40 -12.62 33.02
N ILE A 339 9.58 -11.66 32.62
CA ILE A 339 8.16 -11.59 32.98
C ILE A 339 7.38 -12.77 32.38
N HIS A 340 6.63 -13.52 33.20
CA HIS A 340 5.85 -14.68 32.75
C HIS A 340 4.35 -14.44 32.62
N ASP A 341 3.82 -13.38 33.22
CA ASP A 341 2.38 -13.06 33.29
C ASP A 341 1.94 -12.00 32.25
N GLN A 342 2.76 -11.80 31.21
CA GLN A 342 2.44 -11.07 29.98
C GLN A 342 2.57 -12.03 28.79
N ARG A 343 1.46 -12.29 28.11
CA ARG A 343 1.30 -13.37 27.14
C ARG A 343 0.87 -12.83 25.78
N GLY A 344 1.41 -13.42 24.72
CA GLY A 344 1.17 -12.99 23.34
C GLY A 344 1.86 -13.90 22.32
N ARG A 345 2.02 -13.39 21.09
CA ARG A 345 2.77 -14.08 20.03
C ARG A 345 3.84 -13.17 19.44
N PRO A 346 5.11 -13.61 19.35
CA PRO A 346 6.16 -12.85 18.68
C PRO A 346 5.95 -12.87 17.17
N THR A 347 6.26 -11.75 16.52
CA THR A 347 6.08 -11.61 15.07
C THR A 347 7.40 -11.31 14.38
N PHE A 348 7.82 -12.18 13.48
CA PHE A 348 9.00 -11.96 12.66
C PHE A 348 8.69 -10.90 11.60
N ALA A 349 9.50 -9.85 11.56
CA ALA A 349 9.32 -8.72 10.66
C ALA A 349 9.26 -9.13 9.18
N GLU A 350 9.93 -10.23 8.80
CA GLU A 350 9.83 -10.77 7.43
C GLU A 350 8.46 -11.35 7.11
N ASP A 351 7.81 -12.03 8.06
CA ASP A 351 6.46 -12.56 7.83
C ASP A 351 5.41 -11.45 7.87
N LEU A 352 5.58 -10.46 8.74
CA LEU A 352 4.76 -9.25 8.73
C LEU A 352 4.87 -8.50 7.39
N ALA A 353 6.09 -8.35 6.85
CA ALA A 353 6.32 -7.75 5.54
C ALA A 353 5.66 -8.55 4.41
N LYS A 354 5.71 -9.88 4.45
CA LYS A 354 5.01 -10.76 3.49
C LYS A 354 3.48 -10.61 3.60
N GLY A 355 2.95 -10.48 4.81
CA GLY A 355 1.52 -10.24 5.04
C GLY A 355 1.04 -8.90 4.47
N ILE A 356 1.80 -7.82 4.68
CA ILE A 356 1.51 -6.51 4.08
C ILE A 356 1.58 -6.58 2.54
N ALA A 357 2.62 -7.20 1.98
CA ALA A 357 2.73 -7.37 0.53
C ALA A 357 1.62 -8.25 -0.04
N HIS A 358 1.15 -9.25 0.72
CA HIS A 358 -0.02 -10.05 0.35
C HIS A 358 -1.26 -9.16 0.23
N LEU A 359 -1.59 -8.35 1.24
CA LEU A 359 -2.76 -7.46 1.21
C LEU A 359 -2.72 -6.51 0.02
N LEU A 360 -1.57 -5.90 -0.26
CA LEU A 360 -1.41 -4.99 -1.41
C LEU A 360 -1.58 -5.69 -2.76
N ARG A 361 -1.21 -6.98 -2.85
CA ARG A 361 -1.30 -7.77 -4.08
C ARG A 361 -2.68 -8.39 -4.31
N THR A 362 -3.32 -8.93 -3.26
CA THR A 362 -4.63 -9.59 -3.37
C THR A 362 -5.79 -8.62 -3.24
N GLN A 363 -5.54 -7.43 -2.70
CA GLN A 363 -6.51 -6.36 -2.53
C GLN A 363 -7.85 -6.85 -1.95
N PRO A 364 -7.84 -7.58 -0.80
CA PRO A 364 -9.08 -7.93 -0.12
C PRO A 364 -9.76 -6.66 0.40
N GLU A 365 -10.97 -6.78 0.95
CA GLU A 365 -11.71 -5.64 1.49
C GLU A 365 -10.83 -4.78 2.43
N TYR A 366 -10.80 -3.48 2.17
CA TYR A 366 -10.05 -2.52 2.98
C TYR A 366 -10.55 -2.53 4.43
N GLY A 367 -9.64 -2.31 5.39
CA GLY A 367 -9.99 -2.31 6.80
C GLY A 367 -8.84 -2.70 7.71
N ILE A 368 -9.19 -3.16 8.90
CA ILE A 368 -8.25 -3.59 9.92
C ILE A 368 -7.96 -5.08 9.75
N TYR A 369 -6.69 -5.47 9.90
CA TYR A 369 -6.20 -6.84 9.88
C TYR A 369 -5.22 -7.06 11.02
N ASN A 370 -5.42 -8.13 11.78
CA ASN A 370 -4.44 -8.61 12.72
C ASN A 370 -3.41 -9.49 11.99
N ILE A 371 -2.13 -9.19 12.15
CA ILE A 371 -1.03 -9.99 11.60
C ILE A 371 0.04 -10.19 12.68
N SER A 372 0.11 -11.42 13.18
CA SER A 372 1.23 -11.96 13.95
C SER A 372 1.63 -13.31 13.38
N ASN A 373 2.74 -13.90 13.83
CA ASN A 373 3.00 -15.31 13.54
C ASN A 373 1.94 -16.21 14.22
N SER A 374 1.71 -17.39 13.64
CA SER A 374 0.81 -18.40 14.20
C SER A 374 1.50 -19.22 15.30
N GLY A 375 0.74 -20.11 15.94
CA GLY A 375 1.23 -21.00 17.00
C GLY A 375 0.50 -20.80 18.32
N ASP A 376 1.06 -21.37 19.37
CA ASP A 376 0.61 -21.15 20.74
C ASP A 376 0.92 -19.73 21.24
N THR A 377 0.12 -19.29 22.19
CA THR A 377 0.36 -18.07 22.97
C THR A 377 1.38 -18.38 24.06
N VAL A 378 2.37 -17.50 24.21
CA VAL A 378 3.49 -17.70 25.15
C VAL A 378 3.74 -16.48 26.02
N GLY A 379 4.27 -16.71 27.21
CA GLY A 379 4.88 -15.69 28.06
C GLY A 379 6.20 -15.17 27.47
N ARG A 380 6.66 -14.01 27.96
CA ARG A 380 7.98 -13.48 27.54
C ARG A 380 9.13 -14.38 28.02
N ASP A 381 8.97 -15.02 29.17
CA ASP A 381 9.88 -16.02 29.73
C ASP A 381 9.97 -17.26 28.85
N GLU A 382 8.84 -17.80 28.40
CA GLU A 382 8.79 -18.94 27.47
C GLU A 382 9.49 -18.60 26.13
N MET A 383 9.32 -17.38 25.64
CA MET A 383 10.05 -16.87 24.47
C MET A 383 11.56 -16.77 24.75
N ALA A 384 11.97 -16.23 25.91
CA ALA A 384 13.38 -16.16 26.28
C ALA A 384 14.02 -17.54 26.42
N MET A 385 13.36 -18.48 27.09
CA MET A 385 13.79 -19.89 27.18
C MET A 385 13.95 -20.51 25.79
N SER A 386 13.04 -20.22 24.86
CA SER A 386 13.14 -20.70 23.48
C SER A 386 14.37 -20.16 22.75
N VAL A 387 14.79 -18.92 23.04
CA VAL A 387 16.04 -18.35 22.53
C VAL A 387 17.24 -19.09 23.11
N PHE A 388 17.29 -19.29 24.43
CA PHE A 388 18.37 -20.00 25.12
C PHE A 388 18.53 -21.43 24.58
N ILE A 389 17.43 -22.18 24.46
CA ILE A 389 17.40 -23.51 23.85
C ILE A 389 17.94 -23.47 22.42
N GLY A 390 17.50 -22.49 21.62
CA GLY A 390 17.93 -22.33 20.23
C GLY A 390 19.43 -22.03 20.07
N LEU A 391 20.09 -21.55 21.12
CA LEU A 391 21.53 -21.28 21.18
C LEU A 391 22.33 -22.38 21.88
N GLY A 392 21.66 -23.42 22.40
CA GLY A 392 22.28 -24.54 23.10
C GLY A 392 22.51 -24.32 24.60
N HIS A 393 21.88 -23.30 25.18
CA HIS A 393 21.91 -23.02 26.63
C HIS A 393 20.79 -23.76 27.38
N ASP A 394 20.93 -23.88 28.71
CA ASP A 394 19.90 -24.47 29.56
C ASP A 394 18.74 -23.47 29.77
N PRO A 395 17.48 -23.82 29.45
CA PRO A 395 16.34 -22.91 29.66
C PRO A 395 16.14 -22.49 31.12
N SER A 396 16.65 -23.25 32.10
CA SER A 396 16.59 -22.88 33.52
C SER A 396 17.46 -21.68 33.90
N GLU A 397 18.36 -21.25 33.01
CA GLU A 397 19.10 -19.99 33.13
C GLU A 397 18.17 -18.76 33.01
N VAL A 398 16.96 -18.92 32.48
CA VAL A 398 15.93 -17.90 32.49
C VAL A 398 15.06 -18.08 33.73
N THR A 399 15.05 -17.08 34.62
CA THR A 399 14.21 -17.09 35.83
C THR A 399 12.88 -16.37 35.57
N PRO A 400 11.72 -17.07 35.59
CA PRO A 400 10.42 -16.43 35.49
C PRO A 400 10.13 -15.55 36.70
N VAL A 401 9.62 -14.34 36.46
CA VAL A 401 9.12 -13.43 37.50
C VAL A 401 7.77 -12.84 37.10
N SER A 402 6.93 -12.47 38.06
CA SER A 402 5.69 -11.74 37.76
C SER A 402 5.97 -10.28 37.37
N THR A 403 5.02 -9.61 36.73
CA THR A 403 5.10 -8.18 36.42
C THR A 403 5.26 -7.34 37.71
N GLU A 404 4.73 -7.80 38.84
CA GLU A 404 4.93 -7.15 40.15
C GLU A 404 6.36 -7.31 40.65
N GLN A 405 6.88 -8.54 40.65
CA GLN A 405 8.26 -8.83 41.06
C GLN A 405 9.28 -8.11 40.18
N TYR A 406 9.05 -8.05 38.86
CA TYR A 406 9.93 -7.32 37.95
C TYR A 406 9.97 -5.83 38.29
N ARG A 407 8.83 -5.22 38.63
CA ARG A 407 8.76 -3.81 39.04
C ARG A 407 9.51 -3.51 40.33
N GLU A 408 9.55 -4.46 41.26
CA GLU A 408 10.35 -4.32 42.48
C GLU A 408 11.87 -4.34 42.19
N ILE A 409 12.28 -5.00 41.11
CA ILE A 409 13.69 -5.19 40.72
C ILE A 409 14.18 -4.06 39.81
N ALA A 410 13.43 -3.78 38.74
CA ALA A 410 13.81 -2.87 37.65
C ALA A 410 13.13 -1.49 37.73
N GLY A 411 12.18 -1.30 38.66
CA GLY A 411 11.41 -0.07 38.81
C GLY A 411 10.10 -0.04 38.01
N PRO A 412 9.38 1.09 38.03
CA PRO A 412 8.08 1.20 37.38
C PRO A 412 8.19 1.16 35.85
N GLU A 413 7.35 0.35 35.20
CA GLU A 413 7.19 0.31 33.74
C GLU A 413 5.80 0.83 33.34
N ALA A 414 5.68 1.25 32.07
CA ALA A 414 4.39 1.54 31.48
C ALA A 414 3.48 0.29 31.57
N PRO A 415 2.18 0.44 31.88
CA PRO A 415 1.25 -0.68 31.93
C PRO A 415 1.20 -1.45 30.60
N ARG A 416 1.36 -2.77 30.68
CA ARG A 416 1.30 -3.69 29.52
C ARG A 416 0.11 -4.64 29.68
N PRO A 417 -0.57 -5.00 28.58
CA PRO A 417 -1.67 -5.96 28.62
C PRO A 417 -1.17 -7.33 29.08
N LYS A 418 -1.96 -8.02 29.90
CA LYS A 418 -1.64 -9.37 30.36
C LYS A 418 -1.78 -10.39 29.24
N GLU A 419 -2.84 -10.25 28.43
CA GLU A 419 -3.08 -11.03 27.23
C GLU A 419 -3.02 -10.11 26.01
N SER A 420 -2.29 -10.50 24.98
CA SER A 420 -2.08 -9.68 23.77
C SER A 420 -2.15 -10.51 22.49
N THR A 421 -2.69 -11.72 22.58
CA THR A 421 -2.82 -12.61 21.43
C THR A 421 -3.83 -12.06 20.44
N LEU A 422 -3.44 -11.91 19.19
CA LEU A 422 -4.32 -11.48 18.11
C LEU A 422 -4.93 -12.69 17.37
N ALA A 423 -6.23 -12.63 17.08
CA ALA A 423 -6.90 -13.56 16.17
C ALA A 423 -6.35 -13.38 14.74
N LEU A 424 -6.23 -14.48 13.99
CA LEU A 424 -5.64 -14.48 12.64
C LEU A 424 -6.64 -14.87 11.54
N ASP A 425 -7.88 -15.23 11.91
CA ASP A 425 -8.88 -15.78 11.00
C ASP A 425 -9.14 -14.88 9.78
N LYS A 426 -9.14 -13.56 9.98
CA LYS A 426 -9.41 -12.60 8.91
C LYS A 426 -8.31 -12.56 7.85
N ILE A 427 -7.03 -12.55 8.26
CA ILE A 427 -5.90 -12.58 7.32
C ILE A 427 -5.75 -13.97 6.68
N GLU A 428 -6.10 -15.03 7.41
CA GLU A 428 -6.11 -16.39 6.87
C GLU A 428 -7.19 -16.59 5.79
N ALA A 429 -8.35 -15.96 5.96
CA ALA A 429 -9.43 -15.97 4.98
C ALA A 429 -9.05 -15.30 3.64
N THR A 430 -8.03 -14.42 3.62
CA THR A 430 -7.51 -13.84 2.36
C THR A 430 -6.55 -14.78 1.62
N GLY A 431 -6.24 -15.95 2.21
CA GLY A 431 -5.30 -16.94 1.68
C GLY A 431 -3.85 -16.73 2.11
N PHE A 432 -3.58 -15.87 3.09
CA PHE A 432 -2.25 -15.75 3.70
C PHE A 432 -2.15 -16.69 4.90
N SER A 433 -1.09 -17.50 4.98
CA SER A 433 -0.87 -18.39 6.13
C SER A 433 0.33 -17.89 6.94
N PRO A 434 0.10 -17.33 8.15
CA PRO A 434 1.19 -16.88 9.00
C PRO A 434 2.07 -18.06 9.44
N GLN A 435 3.38 -17.90 9.30
CA GLN A 435 4.34 -18.90 9.76
C GLN A 435 4.24 -19.10 11.27
N ASN A 436 4.48 -20.32 11.76
CA ASN A 436 4.55 -20.59 13.19
C ASN A 436 5.74 -19.84 13.83
N TRP A 437 5.52 -19.18 14.95
CA TRP A 437 6.53 -18.31 15.57
C TRP A 437 7.80 -19.04 16.01
N ARG A 438 7.72 -20.33 16.39
CA ARG A 438 8.92 -21.13 16.72
C ARG A 438 9.80 -21.38 15.50
N ALA A 439 9.17 -21.66 14.36
CA ALA A 439 9.88 -21.81 13.10
C ALA A 439 10.50 -20.47 12.67
N ALA A 440 9.77 -19.36 12.84
CA ALA A 440 10.27 -18.03 12.55
C ALA A 440 11.45 -17.64 13.47
N LEU A 441 11.39 -17.99 14.76
CA LEU A 441 12.50 -17.83 15.71
C LEU A 441 13.74 -18.62 15.26
N ALA A 442 13.58 -19.90 14.90
CA ALA A 442 14.69 -20.71 14.43
C ALA A 442 15.36 -20.11 13.18
N LEU A 443 14.55 -19.63 12.21
CA LEU A 443 15.07 -18.92 11.04
C LEU A 443 15.81 -17.64 11.44
N TYR A 444 15.23 -16.84 12.33
CA TYR A 444 15.88 -15.62 12.82
C TYR A 444 17.24 -15.93 13.45
N LEU A 445 17.32 -16.95 14.31
CA LEU A 445 18.56 -17.31 14.98
C LEU A 445 19.65 -17.78 13.99
N ALA A 446 19.25 -18.40 12.88
CA ALA A 446 20.16 -18.83 11.82
C ALA A 446 20.59 -17.69 10.88
N LEU A 447 19.69 -16.75 10.57
CA LEU A 447 19.90 -15.68 9.58
C LEU A 447 20.57 -14.43 10.17
N TYR A 448 20.38 -14.17 11.46
CA TYR A 448 20.89 -13.00 12.16
C TYR A 448 21.89 -13.43 13.25
N PRO A 449 23.16 -13.67 12.89
CA PRO A 449 24.21 -13.94 13.88
C PRO A 449 24.44 -12.68 14.73
N SER A 450 25.00 -12.85 15.93
CA SER A 450 25.36 -11.70 16.77
C SER A 450 26.39 -10.81 16.07
N VAL A 451 26.18 -9.49 16.19
CA VAL A 451 27.18 -8.50 15.76
C VAL A 451 27.99 -8.13 16.99
N PRO A 452 29.29 -8.44 17.05
CA PRO A 452 30.13 -8.03 18.17
C PRO A 452 30.25 -6.50 18.20
N GLY A 453 29.78 -5.85 19.27
CA GLY A 453 30.22 -4.50 19.62
C GLY A 453 29.27 -3.31 19.40
N GLU A 454 27.96 -3.48 19.20
CA GLU A 454 27.04 -2.34 19.35
C GLU A 454 26.71 -2.10 20.84
N PRO A 455 27.09 -0.95 21.42
CA PRO A 455 26.67 -0.61 22.77
C PRO A 455 25.15 -0.43 22.80
N SER A 456 24.52 -1.24 23.63
CA SER A 456 23.13 -1.14 24.01
C SER A 456 22.79 0.32 24.41
N LYS A 457 21.90 0.98 23.66
CA LYS A 457 20.98 1.98 24.22
C LYS A 457 19.73 1.27 24.74
N ALA A 458 19.89 0.22 25.53
CA ALA A 458 18.88 -0.11 26.51
C ALA A 458 18.94 1.00 27.54
N SER A 459 17.88 1.80 27.60
CA SER A 459 17.39 2.26 28.88
C SER A 459 17.19 1.00 29.75
N GLU A 460 18.21 0.76 30.58
CA GLU A 460 18.17 0.17 31.92
C GLU A 460 17.62 -1.27 32.08
N GLU A 461 18.37 -2.05 32.89
CA GLU A 461 18.12 -3.46 33.26
C GLU A 461 16.81 -3.67 34.02
#